data_AF-A0A960AX94-F1
#
_entry.id   AF-A0A960AX94-F1
#
_cell.length_a   1.000
_cell.length_b   1.000
_cell.length_c   1.000
_cell.angle_alpha   90.00
_cell.angle_beta   90.00
_cell.angle_gamma   90.00
#
_symmetry.space_group_name_H-M   'P 1'
#
loop_
_entity.id
_entity.type
_entity.pdbx_description
1 polymer ?
#
loop_
_entity_poly.entity_id
_entity_poly.type
_entity_poly.pdbx_seq_one_letter_code
_entity_poly.pdbx_strand_id
1 'polypeptide(L)' 'MKNILEAILNDAPAAEFASIEIPESYEAVTVHKDDVDMFAGMTTREKDPRQSLHLDQVPVPELGPGEALVAVMASSINYN' A
#
# COMPACT_ATOMS: atom_id res chain seq x y z
N MET A 1 -12.95 -0.93 3.90
CA MET A 1 -12.26 0.31 3.47
C MET A 1 -13.10 1.58 3.59
N LYS A 2 -14.31 1.67 3.01
CA LYS A 2 -15.15 2.89 3.06
C LYS A 2 -15.37 3.44 4.48
N ASN A 3 -15.65 2.56 5.45
CA ASN A 3 -15.86 2.95 6.85
C ASN A 3 -14.62 3.60 7.50
N ILE A 4 -13.40 3.19 7.11
CA ILE A 4 -12.16 3.77 7.65
C ILE A 4 -11.98 5.19 7.13
N LEU A 5 -12.17 5.40 5.82
CA LEU A 5 -12.07 6.73 5.23
C LEU A 5 -13.13 7.69 5.79
N GLU A 6 -14.37 7.22 5.93
CA GLU A 6 -15.45 8.01 6.54
C GLU A 6 -15.12 8.42 7.98
N ALA A 7 -14.60 7.51 8.80
CA ALA A 7 -14.17 7.82 10.17
C ALA A 7 -13.06 8.89 10.19
N ILE A 8 -12.10 8.83 9.26
CA ILE A 8 -11.05 9.85 9.14
C ILE A 8 -11.65 11.21 8.75
N LEU A 9 -12.53 11.24 7.74
CA LEU A 9 -13.12 12.48 7.23
C LEU A 9 -14.05 13.16 8.26
N ASN A 10 -14.60 12.40 9.20
CA ASN A 10 -15.46 12.89 10.27
C ASN A 10 -14.74 13.15 11.60
N ASP A 11 -13.40 13.05 11.65
CA ASP A 11 -12.59 13.22 12.87
C ASP A 11 -13.06 12.33 14.03
N ALA A 12 -13.34 11.06 13.72
CA ALA A 12 -13.85 10.09 14.67
C ALA A 12 -12.91 9.87 15.86
N PRO A 13 -13.43 9.57 17.07
CA PRO A 13 -12.60 9.27 18.23
C PRO A 13 -11.90 7.91 18.11
N ALA A 14 -10.79 7.72 18.82
CA ALA A 14 -9.99 6.48 18.79
C ALA A 14 -10.80 5.20 19.08
N ALA A 15 -11.82 5.26 19.94
CA ALA A 15 -12.68 4.13 20.25
C ALA A 15 -13.49 3.63 19.03
N GLU A 16 -13.86 4.54 18.13
CA GLU A 16 -14.56 4.19 16.90
C GLU A 16 -13.61 3.44 15.96
N PHE A 17 -12.40 3.96 15.73
CA PHE A 17 -11.38 3.25 14.94
C PHE A 17 -11.08 1.84 15.45
N ALA A 18 -11.02 1.64 16.76
CA ALA A 18 -10.79 0.33 17.37
C ALA A 18 -11.94 -0.68 17.14
N SER A 19 -13.13 -0.19 16.77
CA SER A 19 -14.30 -1.02 16.48
C SER A 19 -14.46 -1.34 14.99
N ILE A 20 -13.71 -0.68 14.10
CA ILE A 20 -13.78 -0.92 12.66
C ILE A 20 -13.09 -2.24 12.33
N GLU A 21 -13.80 -3.12 11.63
CA GLU A 21 -13.24 -4.36 11.10
C GLU A 21 -12.16 -4.06 10.05
N ILE A 22 -11.01 -4.71 10.22
CA ILE A 22 -9.89 -4.61 9.29
C ILE A 22 -10.26 -5.37 8.01
N PRO A 23 -10.13 -4.76 6.81
CA PRO A 23 -10.44 -5.45 5.57
C PRO A 23 -9.46 -6.60 5.31
N GLU A 24 -9.90 -7.64 4.60
CA GLU A 24 -9.05 -8.78 4.24
C GLU A 24 -7.94 -8.39 3.25
N SER A 25 -8.21 -7.41 2.38
CA SER A 25 -7.27 -6.88 1.39
C SER A 25 -7.32 -5.36 1.28
N TYR A 26 -6.26 -4.78 0.72
CA TYR A 26 -6.17 -3.37 0.39
C TYR A 26 -5.49 -3.14 -0.96
N GLU A 27 -5.75 -1.98 -1.56
CA GLU A 27 -5.11 -1.57 -2.80
C GLU A 27 -3.69 -1.07 -2.54
N ALA A 28 -2.72 -1.58 -3.29
CA ALA A 28 -1.32 -1.21 -3.17
C ALA A 28 -0.64 -1.10 -4.54
N VAL A 29 0.37 -0.22 -4.61
CA VAL A 29 1.33 -0.24 -5.72
C VAL A 29 2.41 -1.27 -5.39
N THR A 30 2.62 -2.26 -6.25
CA THR A 30 3.52 -3.39 -6.00
C THR A 30 4.56 -3.57 -7.12
N VAL A 31 5.55 -4.41 -6.84
CA VAL A 31 6.45 -5.02 -7.84
C VAL A 31 6.35 -6.53 -7.72
N HIS A 32 6.50 -7.25 -8.82
CA HIS A 32 6.34 -8.70 -8.85
C HIS A 32 7.68 -9.41 -9.00
N LYS A 33 7.79 -10.58 -8.35
CA LYS A 33 9.02 -11.39 -8.41
C LYS A 33 9.30 -11.92 -9.82
N ASP A 34 8.26 -12.16 -10.61
CA ASP A 34 8.39 -12.68 -11.97
C ASP A 34 8.99 -11.63 -12.94
N ASP A 35 8.95 -10.34 -12.56
CA ASP A 35 9.44 -9.22 -13.35
C ASP A 35 10.90 -8.82 -13.04
N VAL A 36 11.60 -9.55 -12.16
CA VAL A 36 12.94 -9.16 -11.66
C VAL A 36 13.95 -8.90 -12.79
N ASP A 37 13.90 -9.70 -13.86
CA ASP A 37 14.81 -9.60 -15.01
C ASP A 37 14.23 -8.81 -16.20
N MET A 38 13.06 -8.16 -16.06
CA MET A 38 12.32 -7.55 -17.17
C MET A 38 13.10 -6.44 -17.92
N PHE A 39 14.08 -5.82 -17.26
CA PHE A 39 14.91 -4.75 -17.82
C PHE A 39 16.35 -5.19 -18.12
N ALA A 40 16.64 -6.49 -18.17
CA ALA A 40 17.98 -7.00 -18.47
C ALA A 40 18.46 -6.51 -19.85
N GLY A 41 19.70 -6.00 -19.90
CA GLY A 41 20.31 -5.47 -21.12
C GLY A 41 19.94 -4.02 -21.48
N MET A 42 19.05 -3.36 -20.73
CA MET A 42 18.67 -1.96 -20.95
C MET A 42 19.57 -0.98 -20.15
N THR A 43 19.77 0.23 -20.68
CA THR A 43 20.40 1.33 -19.93
C THR A 43 19.46 1.86 -18.85
N THR A 44 19.98 2.48 -17.79
CA THR A 44 19.16 3.05 -16.71
C THR A 44 18.11 4.05 -17.20
N ARG A 45 18.41 4.82 -18.26
CA ARG A 45 17.49 5.81 -18.83
C ARG A 45 16.30 5.17 -19.54
N GLU A 46 16.47 3.95 -20.05
CA GLU A 46 15.43 3.22 -20.78
C GLU A 46 14.49 2.46 -19.84
N LYS A 47 14.89 2.24 -18.58
CA LYS A 47 14.07 1.58 -17.57
C LYS A 47 12.93 2.50 -17.17
N ASP A 48 11.71 2.13 -17.56
CA ASP A 48 10.49 2.89 -17.29
C ASP A 48 9.73 2.26 -16.11
N PRO A 49 9.66 2.92 -14.94
CA PRO A 49 8.95 2.38 -13.77
C PRO A 49 7.48 2.05 -14.04
N ARG A 50 6.85 2.70 -15.03
CA ARG A 50 5.45 2.44 -15.41
C ARG A 50 5.23 1.03 -15.96
N GLN A 51 6.31 0.36 -16.39
CA GLN A 51 6.23 -1.03 -16.88
C GLN A 51 6.31 -2.04 -15.73
N SER A 52 6.92 -1.69 -14.60
CA SER A 52 7.18 -2.60 -13.48
C SER A 52 6.27 -2.39 -12.27
N LEU A 53 5.58 -1.25 -12.19
CA LEU A 53 4.67 -0.93 -11.10
C LEU A 53 3.25 -1.39 -11.42
N HIS A 54 2.69 -2.18 -10.52
CA HIS A 54 1.34 -2.74 -10.64
C HIS A 54 0.41 -2.15 -9.58
N LEU A 55 -0.88 -2.06 -9.87
CA LEU A 55 -1.91 -1.69 -8.89
C LEU A 55 -2.72 -2.94 -8.56
N ASP A 56 -2.53 -3.47 -7.36
CA ASP A 56 -3.07 -4.77 -6.95
C ASP A 56 -3.89 -4.69 -5.66
N GLN A 57 -4.76 -5.68 -5.46
CA GLN A 57 -5.32 -6.01 -4.14
C GLN A 57 -4.41 -7.01 -3.45
N VAL A 58 -3.87 -6.64 -2.28
CA VAL A 58 -2.97 -7.48 -1.48
C VAL A 58 -3.57 -7.75 -0.10
N PRO A 59 -3.29 -8.91 0.51
CA PRO A 59 -3.82 -9.23 1.84
C PRO A 59 -3.26 -8.27 2.89
N VAL A 60 -4.07 -7.93 3.90
CA VAL A 60 -3.57 -7.22 5.08
C VAL A 60 -2.64 -8.15 5.88
N PRO A 61 -1.41 -7.74 6.21
CA PRO A 61 -0.47 -8.57 6.96
C PRO A 61 -0.91 -8.76 8.42
N GLU A 62 -0.42 -9.84 9.05
CA GLU A 62 -0.54 -10.01 10.50
C GLU A 62 0.29 -8.96 11.24
N LEU A 63 -0.27 -8.40 12.32
CA LEU A 63 0.39 -7.37 13.11
C LEU A 63 1.25 -7.98 14.22
N GLY A 64 2.55 -7.70 14.21
CA GLY A 64 3.50 -8.10 15.23
C GLY A 64 3.51 -7.20 16.47
N PRO A 65 4.22 -7.61 17.55
CA PRO A 65 4.36 -6.79 18.74
C PRO A 65 5.09 -5.47 18.46
N GLY A 66 4.48 -4.35 18.83
CA GLY A 66 5.06 -3.01 18.66
C GLY A 66 4.89 -2.42 17.26
N GLU A 67 4.15 -3.07 16.38
CA GLU A 67 3.80 -2.56 15.06
C GLU A 67 2.46 -1.82 15.09
N ALA A 68 2.19 -1.02 14.05
CA ALA A 68 0.91 -0.34 13.86
C ALA A 68 0.43 -0.50 12.42
N LEU A 69 -0.87 -0.78 12.24
CA LEU A 69 -1.53 -0.67 10.94
C LEU A 69 -1.97 0.78 10.73
N VAL A 70 -1.55 1.39 9.63
CA VAL A 70 -1.83 2.80 9.31
C VAL A 70 -2.68 2.88 8.05
N ALA A 71 -3.84 3.53 8.16
CA ALA A 71 -4.63 3.92 6.99
C ALA A 71 -3.96 5.13 6.31
N VAL A 72 -3.29 4.90 5.19
CA VAL A 72 -2.48 5.93 4.51
C VAL A 72 -3.38 6.88 3.73
N MET A 73 -3.40 8.17 4.12
CA MET A 73 -4.14 9.22 3.40
C MET A 73 -3.35 9.79 2.21
N ALA A 74 -2.02 9.86 2.33
CA ALA A 74 -1.11 10.32 1.29
C ALA A 74 0.28 9.72 1.50
N SER A 75 1.04 9.64 0.40
CA SER A 75 2.44 9.18 0.38
C SER A 75 3.26 10.07 -0.57
N SER A 76 4.53 9.71 -0.79
CA SER A 76 5.44 10.40 -1.71
C SER A 76 6.26 9.40 -2.53
N ILE A 77 6.78 9.85 -3.68
CA ILE A 77 7.72 9.08 -4.50
C ILE A 77 9.14 9.56 -4.19
N ASN A 78 10.04 8.62 -3.93
CA ASN A 78 11.43 8.90 -3.56
C ASN A 78 12.41 8.02 -4.37
N TYR A 79 13.68 8.46 -4.43
CA TYR A 79 14.79 7.72 -5.04
C TYR A 79 15.60 6.89 -4.03
N ASN A 80 15.18 6.90 -2.76
CA ASN A 80 16.02 6.59 -1.60
C ASN A 80 15.99 5.10 -1.23
#